data_AF-A0A959H569-F1
#
_entry.id   AF-A0A959H569-F1
#
_cell.length_a   1.000
_cell.length_b   1.000
_cell.length_c   1.000
_cell.angle_alpha   90.00
_cell.angle_beta   90.00
_cell.angle_gamma   90.00
#
_symmetry.space_group_name_H-M   'P 1'
#
loop_
_entity.id
_entity.type
_entity.pdbx_description
1 polymer ?
#
loop_
_entity_poly.entity_id
_entity_poly.type
_entity_poly.pdbx_seq_one_letter_code
_entity_poly.pdbx_strand_id
1 'polypeptide(L)'
;KPLEEYQHFYQLFKDNDERRLRNKAKSFVRSIHAHSESAMRSLDRLMESRVKHIYELHTKYSMAAVCFIFLFIGAPMGAIVRKGGFGYPILISIIFFMLFIVLTIFCRKIAETFVLPAAAAAWVPCGVLFPVGLFLTVKAMNDSKVVNSDRFFVLFNKIFKRRKK
;
A
#
# COMPACT_ATOMS: atom_id res chain seq x y z
N LYS A 1 -2.67 -48.14 -50.12
CA LYS A 1 -3.51 -49.17 -49.46
C LYS A 1 -4.89 -48.59 -49.21
N PRO A 2 -5.96 -49.40 -49.11
CA PRO A 2 -7.28 -48.93 -48.67
C PRO A 2 -7.19 -48.23 -47.30
N LEU A 3 -8.05 -47.24 -47.07
CA LEU A 3 -7.97 -46.28 -45.94
C LEU A 3 -8.16 -46.93 -44.55
N GLU A 4 -8.72 -48.14 -44.49
CA GLU A 4 -9.04 -48.86 -43.24
C GLU A 4 -7.83 -49.57 -42.61
N GLU A 5 -6.72 -49.73 -43.32
CA GLU A 5 -5.55 -50.50 -42.84
C GLU A 5 -4.52 -49.61 -42.09
N TYR A 6 -4.76 -48.30 -42.01
CA TYR A 6 -3.84 -47.36 -41.38
C TYR A 6 -4.25 -47.07 -39.93
N GLN A 7 -3.52 -47.66 -38.97
CA GLN A 7 -3.76 -47.45 -37.53
C GLN A 7 -3.38 -46.04 -37.05
N HIS A 8 -2.53 -45.34 -37.80
CA HIS A 8 -2.09 -44.00 -37.45
C HIS A 8 -2.01 -43.08 -38.67
N PHE A 9 -2.51 -41.85 -38.50
CA PHE A 9 -2.64 -40.80 -39.53
C PHE A 9 -1.34 -40.47 -40.27
N TYR A 10 -0.18 -40.74 -39.67
CA TYR A 10 1.13 -40.44 -40.26
C TYR A 10 1.51 -41.37 -41.43
N GLN A 11 0.93 -42.57 -41.50
CA GLN A 11 1.25 -43.56 -42.54
C GLN A 11 0.58 -43.27 -43.90
N LEU A 12 -0.30 -42.27 -43.96
CA LEU A 12 -0.98 -41.82 -45.18
C LEU A 12 -0.09 -40.96 -46.09
N PHE A 13 1.02 -40.42 -45.56
CA PHE A 13 1.87 -39.44 -46.25
C PHE A 13 3.23 -40.05 -46.64
N LYS A 14 3.78 -39.62 -47.79
CA LYS A 14 5.09 -40.05 -48.30
C LYS A 14 6.21 -39.58 -47.33
N ASP A 15 7.25 -40.40 -47.15
CA ASP A 15 8.30 -40.28 -46.11
C ASP A 15 8.96 -38.87 -45.98
N ASN A 16 9.07 -38.13 -47.09
CA ASN A 16 9.60 -36.76 -47.12
C ASN A 16 8.63 -35.68 -46.58
N ASP A 17 7.32 -35.88 -46.72
CA ASP A 17 6.30 -34.92 -46.26
C ASP A 17 5.98 -35.09 -44.77
N GLU A 18 6.21 -36.28 -44.22
CA GLU A 18 5.92 -36.65 -42.84
C GLU A 18 6.69 -35.77 -41.84
N ARG A 19 7.99 -35.54 -42.09
CA ARG A 19 8.83 -34.67 -41.26
C ARG A 19 8.38 -33.21 -41.32
N ARG A 20 7.94 -32.74 -42.49
CA ARG A 20 7.48 -31.37 -42.71
C ARG A 20 6.15 -31.12 -42.01
N LEU A 21 5.20 -32.04 -42.14
CA LEU A 21 3.89 -31.99 -41.48
C LEU A 21 4.03 -32.07 -39.96
N ARG A 22 4.89 -32.96 -39.45
CA ARG A 22 5.18 -33.09 -38.01
C ARG A 22 5.76 -31.81 -37.41
N ASN A 23 6.71 -31.18 -38.11
CA ASN A 23 7.27 -29.91 -37.66
C ASN A 23 6.23 -28.78 -37.70
N LYS A 24 5.35 -28.77 -38.71
CA LYS A 24 4.26 -27.78 -38.81
C LYS A 24 3.25 -27.96 -37.68
N ALA A 25 2.87 -29.20 -37.36
CA ALA A 25 2.00 -29.53 -36.24
C ALA A 25 2.65 -29.16 -34.88
N LYS A 26 3.93 -29.49 -34.69
CA LYS A 26 4.68 -29.08 -33.48
C LYS A 26 4.72 -27.57 -33.34
N SER A 27 5.02 -26.82 -34.40
CA SER A 27 5.04 -25.36 -34.36
C SER A 27 3.67 -24.76 -34.06
N PHE A 28 2.59 -25.36 -34.59
CA PHE A 28 1.21 -24.95 -34.32
C PHE A 28 0.79 -25.21 -32.87
N VAL A 29 1.11 -26.38 -32.32
CA VAL A 29 0.87 -26.68 -30.90
C VAL A 29 1.67 -25.74 -30.00
N ARG A 30 2.93 -25.45 -30.36
CA ARG A 30 3.79 -24.54 -29.60
C ARG A 30 3.30 -23.09 -29.66
N SER A 31 2.74 -22.65 -30.79
CA SER A 31 2.15 -21.32 -30.92
C SER A 31 0.84 -21.19 -30.14
N ILE A 32 -0.01 -22.23 -30.14
CA ILE A 32 -1.22 -22.26 -29.32
C ILE A 32 -0.88 -22.25 -27.82
N HIS A 33 0.11 -23.06 -27.41
CA HIS A 33 0.57 -23.07 -26.03
C HIS A 33 1.12 -21.69 -25.61
N ALA A 34 1.93 -21.07 -26.45
CA ALA A 34 2.45 -19.73 -26.21
C ALA A 34 1.34 -18.66 -26.14
N HIS A 35 0.28 -18.79 -26.95
CA HIS A 35 -0.88 -17.90 -26.89
C HIS A 35 -1.69 -18.10 -25.61
N SER A 36 -1.90 -19.34 -25.16
CA SER A 36 -2.60 -19.63 -23.90
C SER A 36 -1.82 -19.10 -22.69
N GLU A 37 -0.50 -19.32 -22.67
CA GLU A 37 0.37 -18.85 -21.59
C GLU A 37 0.46 -17.32 -21.57
N SER A 38 0.52 -16.69 -22.74
CA SER A 38 0.48 -15.22 -22.88
C SER A 38 -0.87 -14.64 -22.43
N ALA A 39 -1.98 -15.30 -22.79
CA ALA A 39 -3.32 -14.89 -22.36
C ALA A 39 -3.47 -14.98 -20.84
N MET A 40 -3.03 -16.07 -20.20
CA MET A 40 -3.01 -16.19 -18.73
C MET A 40 -2.20 -15.05 -18.08
N ARG A 41 -0.97 -14.81 -18.53
CA ARG A 41 -0.13 -13.72 -18.00
C ARG A 41 -0.76 -12.33 -18.21
N SER A 42 -1.52 -12.14 -19.30
CA SER A 42 -2.20 -10.88 -19.56
C SER A 42 -3.34 -10.63 -18.56
N LEU A 43 -4.08 -11.68 -18.18
CA LEU A 43 -5.15 -11.59 -17.19
C LEU A 43 -4.61 -11.25 -15.79
N ASP A 44 -3.51 -11.89 -15.38
CA ASP A 44 -2.88 -11.60 -14.09
C ASP A 44 -2.40 -10.15 -14.02
N ARG A 45 -1.79 -9.64 -15.09
CA ARG A 45 -1.35 -8.23 -15.19
C ARG A 45 -2.51 -7.24 -15.14
N LEU A 46 -3.62 -7.56 -15.81
CA LEU A 46 -4.82 -6.72 -15.80
C LEU A 46 -5.41 -6.66 -14.39
N MET A 47 -5.47 -7.80 -13.68
CA MET A 47 -5.96 -7.85 -12.31
C MET A 47 -5.06 -7.05 -11.35
N GLU A 48 -3.73 -7.19 -11.45
CA GLU A 48 -2.78 -6.42 -10.64
C GLU A 48 -2.89 -4.92 -10.89
N SER A 49 -2.99 -4.51 -12.17
CA SER A 49 -3.14 -3.11 -12.57
C SER A 49 -4.42 -2.49 -12.01
N ARG A 50 -5.54 -3.25 -12.03
CA ARG A 50 -6.82 -2.80 -11.47
C ARG A 50 -6.73 -2.54 -9.96
N VAL A 51 -6.09 -3.44 -9.21
CA VAL A 51 -5.90 -3.30 -7.76
C VAL A 51 -5.03 -2.09 -7.42
N LYS A 52 -3.92 -1.89 -8.15
CA LYS A 52 -3.06 -0.70 -8.00
C LYS A 52 -3.83 0.60 -8.28
N HIS A 53 -4.64 0.62 -9.33
CA HIS A 53 -5.41 1.81 -9.68
C HIS A 53 -6.43 2.19 -8.60
N ILE A 54 -7.12 1.18 -8.05
CA ILE A 54 -8.06 1.35 -6.94
C ILE A 54 -7.33 1.83 -5.67
N TYR A 55 -6.14 1.29 -5.39
CA TYR A 55 -5.30 1.73 -4.26
C TYR A 55 -4.96 3.22 -4.34
N GLU A 56 -4.46 3.66 -5.50
CA GLU A 56 -4.06 5.05 -5.72
C GLU A 56 -5.24 6.01 -5.61
N LEU A 57 -6.41 5.60 -6.10
CA LEU A 57 -7.64 6.36 -5.98
C LEU A 57 -8.01 6.57 -4.50
N HIS A 58 -8.08 5.49 -3.71
CA HIS A 58 -8.42 5.58 -2.29
C HIS A 58 -7.37 6.34 -1.47
N THR A 59 -6.10 6.23 -1.82
CA THR A 59 -5.03 6.98 -1.16
C THR A 59 -5.22 8.49 -1.32
N LYS A 60 -5.64 8.96 -2.49
CA LYS A 60 -5.94 10.39 -2.72
C LYS A 60 -7.10 10.88 -1.85
N TYR A 61 -8.15 10.09 -1.70
CA TYR A 61 -9.26 10.42 -0.79
C TYR A 61 -8.84 10.41 0.68
N SER A 62 -8.03 9.44 1.10
CA SER A 62 -7.47 9.35 2.45
C SER A 62 -6.61 10.57 2.79
N MET A 63 -5.83 11.09 1.83
CA MET A 63 -5.06 12.33 2.01
C MET A 63 -5.95 13.56 2.22
N ALA A 64 -7.10 13.65 1.57
CA ALA A 64 -8.05 14.73 1.84
C ALA A 64 -8.69 14.57 3.23
N ALA A 65 -9.05 13.34 3.61
CA ALA A 65 -9.63 13.04 4.92
C ALA A 65 -8.67 13.36 6.08
N VAL A 66 -7.38 13.04 5.94
CA VAL A 66 -6.39 13.31 6.99
C VAL A 66 -6.16 14.80 7.22
N CYS A 67 -6.35 15.66 6.22
CA CYS A 67 -6.28 17.11 6.41
C CYS A 67 -7.32 17.60 7.44
N PHE A 68 -8.53 17.04 7.43
CA PHE A 68 -9.54 17.35 8.44
C PHE A 68 -9.14 16.84 9.82
N ILE A 69 -8.55 15.63 9.90
CA ILE A 69 -8.04 15.06 11.16
C ILE A 69 -6.93 15.96 11.74
N PHE A 70 -6.00 16.44 10.91
CA PHE A 70 -4.94 17.33 11.35
C PHE A 70 -5.45 18.70 11.78
N LEU A 71 -6.52 19.21 11.18
CA LEU A 71 -7.19 20.43 11.66
C LEU A 71 -7.70 20.24 13.09
N PHE A 72 -8.34 19.09 13.39
CA PHE A 72 -8.78 18.77 14.73
C PHE A 72 -7.63 18.57 15.72
N ILE A 73 -6.46 18.11 15.29
CA ILE A 73 -5.27 18.00 16.16
C ILE A 73 -4.63 19.38 16.38
N GLY A 74 -4.55 20.20 15.33
CA GLY A 74 -3.89 21.51 15.35
C GLY A 74 -4.66 22.57 16.15
N ALA A 75 -5.99 22.62 16.01
CA ALA A 75 -6.85 23.57 16.72
C ALA A 75 -6.71 23.55 18.26
N PRO A 76 -6.84 22.39 18.95
CA PRO A 76 -6.67 22.30 20.40
C PRO A 76 -5.20 22.55 20.82
N MET A 77 -4.22 22.04 20.07
CA MET A 77 -2.80 22.23 20.39
C MET A 77 -2.39 23.70 20.31
N GLY A 78 -2.92 24.45 19.33
CA GLY A 78 -2.70 25.90 19.23
C GLY A 78 -3.32 26.69 20.39
N ALA A 79 -4.49 26.27 20.88
CA ALA A 79 -5.19 26.95 21.97
C ALA A 79 -4.57 26.71 23.36
N ILE A 80 -4.02 25.51 23.61
CA ILE A 80 -3.43 25.15 24.91
C ILE A 80 -2.06 25.78 25.12
N VAL A 81 -1.22 25.83 24.09
CA VAL A 81 0.18 26.23 24.23
C VAL A 81 0.29 27.76 24.17
N ARG A 82 -0.22 28.42 25.21
CA ARG A 82 -0.07 29.87 25.42
C ARG A 82 1.21 30.27 26.17
N LYS A 83 2.01 29.29 26.64
CA LYS A 83 3.28 29.51 27.38
C LYS A 83 4.56 29.28 26.55
N GLY A 84 4.43 28.96 25.26
CA GLY A 84 5.56 28.78 24.34
C GLY A 84 5.38 29.62 23.07
N GLY A 85 6.48 30.04 22.44
CA GLY A 85 6.44 30.80 21.18
C GLY A 85 5.78 30.01 20.03
N PHE A 86 5.47 30.70 18.92
CA PHE A 86 4.73 30.18 17.75
C PHE A 86 5.20 28.81 17.21
N GLY A 87 6.45 28.38 17.48
CA GLY A 87 7.03 27.14 16.95
C GLY A 87 6.62 25.83 17.63
N TYR A 88 6.22 25.83 18.91
CA TYR A 88 5.89 24.57 19.62
C TYR A 88 4.67 23.82 19.06
N PRO A 89 3.51 24.47 18.78
CA PRO A 89 2.38 23.79 18.14
C PRO A 89 2.69 23.33 16.70
N ILE A 90 3.54 24.07 15.99
CA ILE A 90 4.00 23.70 14.64
C ILE A 90 4.86 22.43 14.70
N LEU A 91 5.82 22.36 15.63
CA LEU A 91 6.70 21.19 15.80
C LEU A 91 5.89 19.91 16.09
N ILE A 92 4.89 20.01 16.96
CA ILE A 92 4.01 18.87 17.29
C ILE A 92 3.25 18.41 16.06
N SER A 93 2.72 19.34 15.26
CA SER A 93 2.02 19.02 14.01
C SER A 93 2.93 18.28 13.01
N ILE A 94 4.20 18.70 12.88
CA ILE A 94 5.17 18.03 12.01
C ILE A 94 5.47 16.60 12.47
N ILE A 95 5.56 16.36 13.79
CA ILE A 95 5.79 15.02 14.33
C ILE A 95 4.61 14.09 13.99
N PHE A 96 3.37 14.55 14.17
CA PHE A 96 2.19 13.77 13.81
C PHE A 96 2.07 13.55 12.30
N PHE A 97 2.44 14.55 11.49
CA PHE A 97 2.51 14.40 10.04
C PHE A 97 3.55 13.34 9.61
N MET A 98 4.74 13.35 10.23
CA MET A 98 5.75 12.31 9.99
C MET A 98 5.26 10.93 10.36
N LEU A 99 4.59 10.78 11.52
CA LEU A 99 3.98 9.51 11.92
C LEU A 99 2.97 9.00 10.88
N PHE A 100 2.12 9.89 10.36
CA PHE A 100 1.16 9.54 9.31
C PHE A 100 1.86 9.07 8.02
N ILE A 101 2.92 9.75 7.58
CA ILE A 101 3.67 9.34 6.38
C ILE A 101 4.31 7.96 6.58
N VAL A 102 4.94 7.71 7.73
CA VAL A 102 5.52 6.40 8.04
C VAL A 102 4.45 5.31 8.05
N LEU A 103 3.30 5.56 8.67
CA LEU A 103 2.18 4.63 8.70
C LEU A 103 1.62 4.35 7.30
N THR A 104 1.55 5.36 6.45
CA THR A 104 1.13 5.25 5.06
C THR A 104 2.10 4.39 4.23
N ILE A 105 3.41 4.58 4.41
CA ILE A 105 4.44 3.76 3.75
C ILE A 105 4.33 2.31 4.21
N PHE A 106 4.12 2.08 5.51
CA PHE A 106 3.94 0.74 6.07
C PHE A 106 2.68 0.05 5.51
N CYS A 107 1.55 0.75 5.47
CA CYS A 107 0.31 0.22 4.91
C CYS A 107 0.44 -0.08 3.41
N ARG A 108 1.18 0.76 2.66
CA ARG A 108 1.51 0.49 1.25
C ARG A 108 2.29 -0.81 1.09
N LYS A 109 3.27 -1.06 1.97
CA LYS A 109 4.06 -2.30 1.95
C LYS A 109 3.19 -3.53 2.26
N ILE A 110 2.23 -3.42 3.18
CA ILE A 110 1.29 -4.51 3.48
C ILE A 110 0.28 -4.74 2.35
N ALA A 111 -0.10 -3.69 1.61
CA ALA A 111 -0.94 -3.83 0.42
C ALA A 111 -0.19 -4.52 -0.73
N GLU A 112 1.11 -4.22 -0.90
CA GLU A 112 1.98 -4.85 -1.91
C GLU A 112 2.19 -6.35 -1.65
N THR A 113 2.10 -6.82 -0.40
CA THR A 113 2.18 -8.25 -0.07
C THR A 113 0.85 -9.00 -0.18
N PHE A 114 -0.20 -8.37 -0.73
CA PHE A 114 -1.57 -8.92 -0.85
C PHE A 114 -2.19 -9.40 0.48
N VAL A 115 -1.64 -8.98 1.63
CA VAL A 115 -2.17 -9.36 2.95
C VAL A 115 -3.44 -8.57 3.29
N LEU A 116 -3.54 -7.33 2.81
CA LEU A 116 -4.72 -6.47 2.97
C LEU A 116 -5.24 -5.99 1.61
N PRO A 117 -6.57 -5.89 1.43
CA PRO A 117 -7.13 -5.28 0.24
C PRO A 117 -6.69 -3.82 0.14
N ALA A 118 -6.30 -3.42 -1.07
CA ALA A 118 -5.81 -2.09 -1.41
C ALA A 118 -6.66 -0.95 -0.81
N ALA A 119 -7.99 -1.07 -0.90
CA ALA A 119 -8.90 -0.08 -0.34
C ALA A 119 -8.71 0.05 1.18
N ALA A 120 -8.75 -1.06 1.94
CA ALA A 120 -8.59 -1.03 3.39
C ALA A 120 -7.24 -0.45 3.81
N ALA A 121 -6.15 -0.88 3.16
CA ALA A 121 -4.81 -0.40 3.47
C ALA A 121 -4.67 1.12 3.31
N ALA A 122 -5.38 1.74 2.36
CA ALA A 122 -5.39 3.19 2.18
C ALA A 122 -6.13 3.95 3.31
N TRP A 123 -7.14 3.34 3.94
CA TRP A 123 -7.92 3.94 5.03
C TRP A 123 -7.34 3.69 6.42
N VAL A 124 -6.54 2.64 6.60
CA VAL A 124 -5.92 2.29 7.90
C VAL A 124 -5.17 3.48 8.52
N PRO A 125 -4.34 4.26 7.79
CA PRO A 125 -3.68 5.42 8.37
C PRO A 125 -4.67 6.44 8.95
N CYS A 126 -5.74 6.76 8.23
CA CYS A 126 -6.81 7.64 8.72
C CYS A 126 -7.55 7.02 9.91
N GLY A 127 -7.84 5.72 9.86
CA GLY A 127 -8.54 4.99 10.93
C GLY A 127 -7.74 4.91 12.24
N VAL A 128 -6.40 4.93 12.17
CA VAL A 128 -5.53 5.01 13.35
C VAL A 128 -5.39 6.45 13.84
N LEU A 129 -5.24 7.42 12.93
CA LEU A 129 -5.03 8.82 13.29
C LEU A 129 -6.29 9.49 13.84
N PHE A 130 -7.47 9.10 13.36
CA PHE A 130 -8.76 9.66 13.78
C PHE A 130 -9.04 9.49 15.29
N PRO A 131 -9.01 8.28 15.87
CA PRO A 131 -9.23 8.11 17.31
C PRO A 131 -8.12 8.74 18.14
N VAL A 132 -6.87 8.72 17.67
CA VAL A 132 -5.76 9.40 18.35
C VAL A 132 -5.99 10.91 18.37
N GLY A 133 -6.37 11.50 17.24
CA GLY A 133 -6.66 12.92 17.13
C GLY A 133 -7.87 13.35 17.96
N LEU A 134 -8.94 12.55 17.95
CA LEU A 134 -10.13 12.80 18.78
C LEU A 134 -9.79 12.71 20.27
N PHE A 135 -9.07 11.67 20.68
CA PHE A 135 -8.63 11.50 22.07
C PHE A 135 -7.76 12.67 22.53
N LEU A 136 -6.82 13.10 21.70
CA LEU A 136 -5.96 14.26 21.97
C LEU A 136 -6.78 15.55 22.10
N THR A 137 -7.75 15.75 21.21
CA THR A 137 -8.63 16.93 21.19
C THR A 137 -9.49 17.00 22.44
N VAL A 138 -10.14 15.91 22.83
CA VAL A 138 -10.97 15.84 24.03
C VAL A 138 -10.14 16.11 25.28
N LYS A 139 -8.98 15.45 25.40
CA LYS A 139 -8.09 15.61 26.54
C LYS A 139 -7.52 17.03 26.64
N ALA A 140 -7.26 17.63 25.48
CA ALA A 140 -6.82 19.01 25.36
C ALA A 140 -7.86 20.05 25.77
N MET A 141 -9.12 19.83 25.38
CA MET A 141 -10.23 20.72 25.70
C MET A 141 -10.62 20.66 27.18
N ASN A 142 -10.50 19.50 27.82
CA ASN A 142 -11.00 19.28 29.17
C ASN A 142 -10.05 19.76 30.29
N ASP A 143 -9.27 20.81 30.01
CA ASP A 143 -8.34 21.55 30.91
C ASP A 143 -7.41 20.69 31.79
N SER A 144 -7.24 19.43 31.44
CA SER A 144 -6.21 18.58 32.01
C SER A 144 -4.91 19.06 31.39
N LYS A 145 -3.93 19.52 32.20
CA LYS A 145 -2.56 19.77 31.76
C LYS A 145 -2.03 18.51 31.05
N VAL A 146 -2.26 18.38 29.74
CA VAL A 146 -2.09 17.13 28.99
C VAL A 146 -0.63 16.71 28.97
N VAL A 147 0.27 17.68 29.15
CA VAL A 147 1.67 17.46 29.46
C VAL A 147 2.00 18.37 30.62
N ASN A 148 2.36 17.80 31.76
CA ASN A 148 3.19 18.50 32.72
C ASN A 148 4.49 18.80 31.94
N SER A 149 4.58 19.94 31.23
CA SER A 149 5.73 20.29 30.37
C SER A 149 7.05 20.12 31.13
N ASP A 150 7.03 20.33 32.44
CA ASP A 150 8.13 20.05 33.35
C ASP A 150 8.63 18.60 33.30
N ARG A 151 7.75 17.58 33.22
CA ARG A 151 8.17 16.17 33.14
C ARG A 151 8.78 15.80 31.79
N PHE A 152 8.25 16.33 30.68
CA PHE A 152 8.82 16.06 29.36
C PHE A 152 10.17 16.76 29.18
N PHE A 153 10.29 18.01 29.66
CA PHE A 153 11.55 18.75 29.68
C PHE A 153 12.59 18.09 30.59
N VAL A 154 12.19 17.60 31.77
CA VAL A 154 13.08 16.88 32.70
C VAL A 154 13.52 15.54 32.13
N LEU A 155 12.64 14.79 31.44
CA LEU A 155 13.01 13.53 30.78
C LEU A 155 13.98 13.76 29.61
N PHE A 156 13.69 14.74 28.76
CA PHE A 156 14.56 15.12 27.64
C PHE A 156 15.93 15.59 28.15
N ASN A 157 15.95 16.43 29.19
CA ASN A 157 17.20 16.89 29.78
C ASN A 157 17.97 15.75 30.48
N LYS A 158 17.29 14.77 31.10
CA LYS A 158 17.93 13.59 31.71
C LYS A 158 18.55 12.64 30.66
N ILE A 159 17.92 12.51 29.49
CA ILE A 159 18.45 11.74 28.36
C ILE A 159 19.64 12.47 27.73
N PHE A 160 19.56 13.80 27.57
CA PHE A 160 20.63 14.60 26.99
C PHE A 160 21.85 14.75 27.91
N LYS A 161 21.65 14.86 29.25
CA LYS A 161 22.76 14.90 30.23
C LYS A 161 23.53 13.59 30.34
N ARG A 162 22.93 12.45 29.98
CA ARG A 162 23.61 11.14 29.96
C ARG A 162 24.61 10.97 28.82
N ARG A 163 24.62 11.86 27.82
CA ARG A 163 25.59 11.84 26.70
C ARG A 163 26.80 12.76 26.90
N LYS A 164 26.86 13.53 28.00
CA LYS A 164 27.98 14.44 28.33
C LYS A 164 28.84 13.98 29.52
N LYS A 165 28.80 12.69 29.85
CA LYS A 165 29.70 12.08 30.84
C LYS A 165 30.41 10.89 30.22
#